data_AF-A0A3C0YPH1-F1
#
_entry.id   AF-A0A3C0YPH1-F1
#
_cell.length_a   1.000
_cell.length_b   1.000
_cell.length_c   1.000
_cell.angle_alpha   90.00
_cell.angle_beta   90.00
_cell.angle_gamma   90.00
#
_symmetry.space_group_name_H-M   'P 1'
#
loop_
_entity.id
_entity.type
_entity.pdbx_description
1 polymer ?
#
loop_
_entity_poly.entity_id
_entity_poly.type
_entity_poly.pdbx_seq_one_letter_code
_entity_poly.pdbx_strand_id
1 'polypeptide(L)'
;MKAWFNKIKSRSNLGFDTVSLVLSIGFMMLAIINPSIPLKHNIYNYMFVTDISQSMNTIDMTVMNKPVSRLEYMKHTLHEIMSELPCGTKVSIGMFVGVSVAAAYTPIEVCENFDAIEDTIDHLDWRSGWSGNSRIRESFFNLARLIRSFPENSQVVYLTDGEEAPKLHAFNTRDLSQFQGGNDW
;
A
#
# COMPACT_ATOMS: atom_id res chain seq x y z
N MET A 1 -60.79 -34.17 3.39
CA MET A 1 -59.69 -33.24 3.01
C MET A 1 -59.06 -32.44 4.16
N LYS A 2 -59.68 -32.29 5.35
CA LYS A 2 -59.06 -31.58 6.50
C LYS A 2 -58.04 -32.40 7.32
N ALA A 3 -58.11 -33.73 7.29
CA ALA A 3 -57.20 -34.60 8.06
C ALA A 3 -55.78 -34.69 7.47
N TRP A 4 -55.61 -34.43 6.17
CA TRP A 4 -54.31 -34.50 5.50
C TRP A 4 -53.44 -33.26 5.83
N PHE A 5 -54.05 -32.07 5.92
CA PHE A 5 -53.36 -30.83 6.28
C PHE A 5 -52.83 -30.82 7.72
N ASN A 6 -53.55 -31.41 8.68
CA ASN A 6 -53.08 -31.51 10.07
C ASN A 6 -51.92 -32.50 10.25
N LYS A 7 -51.78 -33.49 9.36
CA LYS A 7 -50.66 -34.44 9.39
C LYS A 7 -49.35 -33.82 8.88
N ILE A 8 -49.45 -32.80 8.02
CA ILE A 8 -48.30 -32.00 7.54
C ILE A 8 -47.84 -31.02 8.62
N LYS A 9 -48.77 -30.43 9.38
CA LYS A 9 -48.46 -29.51 10.50
C LYS A 9 -47.83 -30.22 11.72
N SER A 10 -48.05 -31.53 11.88
CA SER A 10 -47.51 -32.32 13.01
C SER A 10 -46.08 -32.83 12.80
N ARG A 11 -45.47 -32.57 11.62
CA ARG A 11 -44.08 -32.95 11.29
C ARG A 11 -43.13 -31.75 11.22
N SER A 12 -43.56 -30.56 11.64
CA SER A 12 -42.77 -29.32 11.65
C SER A 12 -41.85 -29.18 12.87
N ASN A 13 -41.41 -30.29 13.45
CA ASN A 13 -40.31 -30.36 14.42
C ASN A 13 -38.96 -30.65 13.70
N LEU A 14 -38.85 -30.29 12.42
CA LEU A 14 -37.54 -29.97 11.86
C LEU A 14 -37.19 -28.60 12.43
N GLY A 15 -36.66 -28.63 13.65
CA GLY A 15 -36.52 -27.46 14.52
C GLY A 15 -35.83 -26.32 13.79
N PHE A 16 -36.31 -25.10 14.00
CA PHE A 16 -35.69 -23.89 13.48
C PHE A 16 -34.17 -23.89 13.72
N ASP A 17 -33.73 -24.48 14.83
CA ASP A 17 -32.34 -24.72 15.21
C ASP A 17 -31.59 -25.64 14.22
N THR A 18 -32.20 -26.75 13.79
CA THR A 18 -31.60 -27.65 12.79
C THR A 18 -31.49 -26.99 11.42
N VAL A 19 -32.46 -26.16 11.04
CA VAL A 19 -32.41 -25.37 9.80
C VAL A 19 -31.30 -24.31 9.89
N SER A 20 -31.16 -23.65 11.03
CA SER A 20 -30.11 -22.66 11.28
C SER A 20 -28.70 -23.28 11.22
N LEU A 21 -28.50 -24.46 11.81
CA LEU A 21 -27.23 -25.19 11.76
C LEU A 21 -26.86 -25.65 10.35
N VAL A 22 -27.82 -26.14 9.58
CA VAL A 22 -27.57 -26.53 8.17
C VAL A 22 -27.22 -25.30 7.33
N LEU A 23 -27.89 -24.17 7.57
CA LEU A 23 -27.62 -22.91 6.88
C LEU A 23 -26.21 -22.38 7.23
N SER A 24 -25.80 -22.44 8.50
CA SER A 24 -24.48 -21.98 8.93
C SER A 24 -23.36 -22.84 8.34
N ILE A 25 -23.54 -24.16 8.31
CA ILE A 25 -22.60 -25.09 7.65
C ILE A 25 -22.53 -24.77 6.15
N GLY A 26 -23.68 -24.49 5.53
CA GLY A 26 -23.74 -24.04 4.13
C GLY A 26 -22.91 -22.77 3.90
N PHE A 27 -23.08 -21.74 4.73
CA PHE A 27 -22.30 -20.51 4.63
C PHE A 27 -20.81 -20.71 4.91
N MET A 28 -20.42 -21.57 5.86
CA MET A 28 -19.01 -21.92 6.09
C MET A 28 -18.40 -22.63 4.88
N MET A 29 -19.10 -23.58 4.26
CA MET A 29 -18.61 -24.22 3.04
C MET A 29 -18.45 -23.22 1.90
N LEU A 30 -19.39 -22.28 1.76
CA LEU A 30 -19.33 -21.24 0.74
C LEU A 30 -18.15 -20.28 0.96
N ALA A 31 -17.84 -19.96 2.21
CA ALA A 31 -16.65 -19.16 2.56
C ALA A 31 -15.34 -19.90 2.23
N ILE A 32 -15.28 -21.22 2.46
CA ILE A 32 -14.11 -22.05 2.09
C ILE A 32 -13.90 -22.07 0.57
N ILE A 33 -14.98 -22.11 -0.20
CA ILE A 33 -14.91 -22.10 -1.68
C ILE A 33 -14.41 -20.74 -2.21
N ASN A 34 -14.54 -19.66 -1.41
CA ASN A 34 -14.14 -18.29 -1.73
C ASN A 34 -14.43 -17.90 -3.20
N PRO A 35 -15.71 -17.93 -3.64
CA PRO A 35 -16.05 -17.63 -5.02
C PRO A 35 -15.67 -16.18 -5.34
N SER A 36 -14.55 -16.00 -6.05
CA SER A 36 -14.10 -14.69 -6.51
C SER A 36 -14.96 -14.23 -7.69
N ILE A 37 -15.64 -13.09 -7.53
CA ILE A 37 -16.33 -12.44 -8.64
C ILE A 37 -15.28 -11.61 -9.41
N PRO A 38 -14.99 -11.91 -10.69
CA PRO A 38 -14.04 -11.13 -11.47
C PRO A 38 -14.65 -9.79 -11.85
N LEU A 39 -14.53 -8.82 -10.94
CA LEU A 39 -14.81 -7.41 -11.20
C LEU A 39 -13.67 -6.84 -12.07
N LYS A 40 -14.03 -6.01 -13.06
CA LYS A 40 -13.03 -5.34 -13.91
C LYS A 40 -12.57 -4.06 -13.19
N HIS A 41 -11.33 -4.06 -12.74
CA HIS A 41 -10.66 -2.88 -12.20
C HIS A 41 -9.47 -2.54 -13.10
N ASN A 42 -9.11 -1.26 -13.18
CA ASN A 42 -7.85 -0.87 -13.78
C ASN A 42 -6.73 -1.25 -12.81
N ILE A 43 -5.81 -2.10 -13.26
CA ILE A 43 -4.63 -2.49 -12.49
C ILE A 43 -3.47 -1.59 -12.86
N TYR A 44 -2.71 -1.18 -11.84
CA TYR A 44 -1.57 -0.28 -11.97
C TYR A 44 -0.35 -0.87 -11.27
N ASN A 45 0.82 -0.35 -11.64
CA ASN A 45 2.08 -0.68 -11.01
C ASN A 45 2.59 0.58 -10.30
N TYR A 46 2.69 0.56 -8.98
CA TYR A 46 3.15 1.69 -8.18
C TYR A 46 4.46 1.40 -7.46
N MET A 47 5.29 2.44 -7.33
CA MET A 47 6.42 2.46 -6.41
C MET A 47 6.22 3.61 -5.43
N PHE A 48 6.00 3.29 -4.17
CA PHE A 48 5.91 4.26 -3.09
C PHE A 48 7.31 4.50 -2.53
N VAL A 49 7.79 5.73 -2.67
CA VAL A 49 9.06 6.17 -2.10
C VAL A 49 8.78 6.90 -0.81
N THR A 50 9.23 6.32 0.30
CA THR A 50 8.98 6.79 1.65
C THR A 50 10.19 7.55 2.16
N ASP A 51 10.02 8.84 2.45
CA ASP A 51 11.06 9.66 3.08
C ASP A 51 11.24 9.23 4.55
N ILE A 52 12.45 8.79 4.88
CA ILE A 52 12.85 8.41 6.24
C ILE A 52 13.91 9.36 6.80
N SER A 53 14.07 10.55 6.22
CA SER A 53 15.01 11.55 6.67
C SER A 53 14.65 12.14 8.03
N GLN A 54 15.60 12.86 8.65
CA GLN A 54 15.43 13.38 10.01
C GLN A 54 14.29 14.39 10.14
N SER A 55 13.96 15.12 9.08
CA SER A 55 12.86 16.09 9.06
C SER A 55 11.50 15.40 9.29
N MET A 56 11.38 14.14 8.86
CA MET A 56 10.18 13.32 9.03
C MET A 56 9.93 12.92 10.49
N ASN A 57 10.91 13.08 11.39
CA ASN A 57 10.73 12.84 12.83
C ASN A 57 10.04 14.01 13.55
N THR A 58 9.80 15.13 12.87
CA THR A 58 9.10 16.28 13.44
C THR A 58 7.67 15.90 13.85
N ILE A 59 7.28 16.23 15.08
CA ILE A 59 5.95 15.96 15.65
C ILE A 59 5.04 17.17 15.42
N ASP A 60 4.49 17.28 14.22
CA ASP A 60 3.62 18.38 13.80
C ASP A 60 2.38 17.92 13.02
N MET A 61 2.17 16.61 12.88
CA MET A 61 1.00 16.02 12.24
C MET A 61 0.03 15.45 13.29
N THR A 62 -1.20 15.14 12.87
CA THR A 62 -2.21 14.55 13.75
C THR A 62 -2.90 13.35 13.10
N VAL A 63 -3.04 12.27 13.87
CA VAL A 63 -3.83 11.09 13.52
C VAL A 63 -4.79 10.83 14.67
N MET A 64 -6.09 10.75 14.39
CA MET A 64 -7.15 10.57 15.41
C MET A 64 -6.99 11.53 16.62
N ASN A 65 -6.76 12.82 16.35
CA ASN A 65 -6.51 13.88 17.35
C ASN A 65 -5.27 13.69 18.25
N LYS A 66 -4.37 12.75 17.95
CA LYS A 66 -3.09 12.59 18.66
C LYS A 66 -1.95 13.22 17.84
N PRO A 67 -1.04 13.99 18.47
CA PRO A 67 0.14 14.50 17.78
C PRO A 67 1.07 13.34 17.45
N VAL A 68 1.50 13.25 16.20
CA VAL A 68 2.38 12.19 15.69
C VAL A 68 3.48 12.80 14.82
N SER A 69 4.56 12.03 14.58
CA SER A 69 5.59 12.44 13.64
C SER A 69 5.06 12.41 12.20
N ARG A 70 5.71 13.14 11.29
CA ARG A 70 5.40 13.05 9.84
C ARG A 70 5.62 11.64 9.29
N LEU A 71 6.64 10.93 9.77
CA LEU A 71 6.88 9.52 9.44
C LEU A 71 5.70 8.64 9.83
N GLU A 72 5.18 8.80 11.05
CA GLU A 72 4.05 8.01 11.53
C GLU A 72 2.75 8.36 10.79
N TYR A 73 2.54 9.65 10.49
CA TYR A 73 1.45 10.08 9.63
C TYR A 73 1.54 9.44 8.23
N MET A 74 2.72 9.41 7.63
CA MET A 74 2.94 8.78 6.33
C MET A 74 2.68 7.27 6.37
N LYS A 75 3.09 6.56 7.44
CA LYS A 75 2.76 5.13 7.63
C LYS A 75 1.25 4.93 7.68
N HIS A 76 0.53 5.72 8.46
CA HIS A 76 -0.93 5.69 8.51
C HIS A 76 -1.58 5.91 7.13
N THR A 77 -1.13 6.91 6.38
CA THR A 77 -1.62 7.16 5.02
C THR A 77 -1.30 6.00 4.07
N LEU A 78 -0.13 5.36 4.20
CA LEU A 78 0.21 4.19 3.41
C LEU A 78 -0.72 3.01 3.69
N HIS A 79 -1.03 2.73 4.97
CA HIS A 79 -2.00 1.69 5.33
C HIS A 79 -3.38 1.96 4.71
N GLU A 80 -3.86 3.21 4.78
CA GLU A 80 -5.13 3.60 4.14
C GLU A 80 -5.08 3.36 2.63
N ILE A 81 -4.02 3.82 1.96
CA ILE A 81 -3.85 3.62 0.51
C ILE A 81 -3.82 2.12 0.17
N MET A 82 -3.03 1.32 0.88
CA MET A 82 -2.92 -0.12 0.59
C MET A 82 -4.26 -0.83 0.73
N SER A 83 -5.09 -0.41 1.71
CA SER A 83 -6.43 -0.95 1.92
C SER A 83 -7.45 -0.57 0.85
N GLU A 84 -7.24 0.54 0.14
CA GLU A 84 -8.13 1.05 -0.90
C GLU A 84 -7.72 0.61 -2.32
N LEU A 85 -6.49 0.11 -2.50
CA LEU A 85 -6.01 -0.34 -3.80
C LEU A 85 -6.77 -1.59 -4.29
N PRO A 86 -7.18 -1.63 -5.58
CA PRO A 86 -7.88 -2.80 -6.11
C PRO A 86 -6.92 -3.98 -6.24
N CYS A 87 -7.41 -5.19 -5.94
CA CYS A 87 -6.67 -6.42 -6.17
C CYS A 87 -6.23 -6.54 -7.64
N GLY A 88 -5.02 -7.04 -7.84
CA GLY A 88 -4.29 -7.08 -9.11
C GLY A 88 -3.34 -5.89 -9.31
N THR A 89 -3.45 -4.82 -8.51
CA THR A 89 -2.45 -3.75 -8.45
C THR A 89 -1.15 -4.29 -7.88
N LYS A 90 -0.02 -3.91 -8.46
CA LYS A 90 1.29 -4.25 -7.91
C LYS A 90 1.95 -3.04 -7.28
N VAL A 91 2.55 -3.23 -6.11
CA VAL A 91 3.19 -2.17 -5.35
C VAL A 91 4.61 -2.57 -4.95
N SER A 92 5.49 -1.57 -4.94
CA SER A 92 6.83 -1.63 -4.37
C SER A 92 6.95 -0.53 -3.33
N ILE A 93 7.58 -0.83 -2.20
CA ILE A 93 7.97 0.16 -1.20
C ILE A 93 9.46 0.40 -1.30
N GLY A 94 9.87 1.66 -1.33
CA GLY A 94 11.27 2.06 -1.31
C GLY A 94 11.54 3.16 -0.30
N MET A 95 12.66 3.09 0.38
CA MET A 95 13.08 4.09 1.37
C MET A 95 13.98 5.14 0.74
N PHE A 96 13.76 6.41 1.08
CA PHE A 96 14.58 7.52 0.63
C PHE A 96 15.31 8.17 1.80
N VAL A 97 16.63 8.34 1.64
CA VAL A 97 17.42 9.29 2.44
C VAL A 97 18.70 9.71 1.72
N GLY A 98 19.13 10.94 1.94
CA GLY A 98 20.28 11.53 1.26
C GLY A 98 19.98 11.73 -0.23
N VAL A 99 20.62 10.95 -1.09
CA VAL A 99 20.51 11.07 -2.55
C VAL A 99 19.93 9.82 -3.21
N SER A 100 19.64 8.77 -2.45
CA SER A 100 19.35 7.45 -3.01
C SER A 100 18.00 6.95 -2.54
N VAL A 101 17.38 6.12 -3.37
CA VAL A 101 16.21 5.32 -3.00
C VAL A 101 16.63 3.87 -2.97
N ALA A 102 16.28 3.16 -1.91
CA ALA A 102 16.48 1.72 -1.78
C ALA A 102 15.10 1.04 -1.82
N ALA A 103 14.82 0.29 -2.88
CA ALA A 103 13.60 -0.51 -2.95
C ALA A 103 13.71 -1.71 -1.99
N ALA A 104 12.69 -1.93 -1.18
CA ALA A 104 12.60 -3.12 -0.31
C ALA A 104 12.39 -4.39 -1.15
N TYR A 105 11.54 -4.29 -2.18
CA TYR A 105 11.24 -5.36 -3.13
C TYR A 105 10.76 -4.79 -4.46
N THR A 106 10.82 -5.61 -5.53
CA THR A 106 10.20 -5.32 -6.83
C THR A 106 8.66 -5.36 -6.71
N PRO A 107 7.90 -4.72 -7.62
CA PRO A 107 6.44 -4.67 -7.51
C PRO A 107 5.79 -6.05 -7.33
N ILE A 108 5.10 -6.26 -6.21
CA ILE A 108 4.33 -7.47 -5.86
C ILE A 108 2.85 -7.15 -5.77
N GLU A 109 1.99 -8.13 -6.01
CA GLU A 109 0.53 -7.94 -6.01
C GLU A 109 0.02 -7.71 -4.57
N VAL A 110 -0.85 -6.70 -4.41
CA VAL A 110 -1.31 -6.21 -3.10
C VAL A 110 -2.08 -7.28 -2.33
N CYS A 111 -3.08 -7.92 -2.91
CA CYS A 111 -3.98 -8.81 -2.16
C CYS A 111 -3.35 -10.15 -1.79
N GLU A 112 -2.45 -10.69 -2.61
CA GLU A 112 -1.68 -11.90 -2.34
C GLU A 112 -0.61 -11.67 -1.26
N ASN A 113 -0.08 -10.44 -1.16
CA ASN A 113 1.04 -10.11 -0.27
C ASN A 113 0.69 -9.02 0.76
N PHE A 114 -0.60 -8.82 1.06
CA PHE A 114 -1.07 -7.70 1.87
C PHE A 114 -0.37 -7.64 3.22
N ASP A 115 -0.34 -8.76 3.94
CA ASP A 115 0.30 -8.86 5.26
C ASP A 115 1.80 -8.50 5.23
N ALA A 116 2.52 -8.89 4.17
CA ALA A 116 3.95 -8.59 4.04
C ALA A 116 4.20 -7.11 3.68
N ILE A 117 3.29 -6.51 2.91
CA ILE A 117 3.34 -5.08 2.56
C ILE A 117 3.06 -4.24 3.81
N GLU A 118 2.03 -4.59 4.57
CA GLU A 118 1.66 -3.93 5.83
C GLU A 118 2.79 -4.04 6.86
N ASP A 119 3.38 -5.23 7.03
CA ASP A 119 4.53 -5.43 7.92
C ASP A 119 5.75 -4.58 7.49
N THR A 120 5.96 -4.42 6.18
CA THR A 120 7.00 -3.52 5.66
C THR A 120 6.72 -2.07 6.04
N ILE A 121 5.46 -1.62 5.92
CA ILE A 121 5.05 -0.26 6.31
C ILE A 121 5.26 -0.08 7.81
N ASP A 122 4.86 -1.05 8.64
CA ASP A 122 5.01 -1.03 10.09
C ASP A 122 6.47 -0.89 10.54
N HIS A 123 7.40 -1.47 9.79
CA HIS A 123 8.83 -1.44 10.09
C HIS A 123 9.60 -0.30 9.42
N LEU A 124 8.92 0.65 8.76
CA LEU A 124 9.54 1.89 8.33
C LEU A 124 9.97 2.72 9.55
N ASP A 125 11.28 2.91 9.69
CA ASP A 125 11.92 3.62 10.79
C ASP A 125 13.06 4.50 10.26
N TRP A 126 13.17 5.73 10.75
CA TRP A 126 14.27 6.66 10.41
C TRP A 126 15.66 6.08 10.72
N ARG A 127 15.76 5.12 11.64
CA ARG A 127 17.01 4.45 12.04
C ARG A 127 17.56 3.52 10.97
N SER A 128 16.79 3.14 9.97
CA SER A 128 17.28 2.41 8.79
C SER A 128 17.99 3.33 7.79
N GLY A 129 17.98 4.65 8.02
CA GLY A 129 18.62 5.62 7.16
C GLY A 129 20.15 5.54 7.15
N TRP A 130 20.74 5.58 5.95
CA TRP A 130 22.20 5.61 5.73
C TRP A 130 22.78 7.03 5.57
N SER A 131 21.94 8.06 5.63
CA SER A 131 22.35 9.48 5.58
C SER A 131 21.51 10.31 6.54
N GLY A 132 22.04 11.45 6.98
CA GLY A 132 21.34 12.39 7.86
C GLY A 132 20.71 13.59 7.15
N ASN A 133 20.75 13.63 5.82
CA ASN A 133 20.27 14.75 5.01
C ASN A 133 19.26 14.28 3.94
N SER A 134 18.61 15.23 3.28
CA SER A 134 17.62 14.99 2.23
C SER A 134 17.97 15.80 0.99
N ARG A 135 18.26 15.14 -0.12
CA ARG A 135 18.58 15.78 -1.41
C ARG A 135 17.64 15.25 -2.48
N ILE A 136 16.38 15.69 -2.38
CA ILE A 136 15.26 15.26 -3.21
C ILE A 136 15.58 15.44 -4.69
N ARG A 137 16.23 16.55 -5.05
CA ARG A 137 16.61 16.81 -6.45
C ARG A 137 17.54 15.74 -7.03
N GLU A 138 18.57 15.33 -6.29
CA GLU A 138 19.46 14.27 -6.75
C GLU A 138 18.79 12.89 -6.68
N SER A 139 17.95 12.69 -5.66
CA SER A 139 17.17 11.48 -5.48
C SER A 139 16.30 11.18 -6.70
N PHE A 140 15.63 12.19 -7.25
CA PHE A 140 14.77 12.02 -8.42
C PHE A 140 15.51 11.40 -9.62
N PHE A 141 16.76 11.81 -9.87
CA PHE A 141 17.57 11.23 -10.94
C PHE A 141 17.99 9.79 -10.64
N ASN A 142 18.32 9.49 -9.39
CA ASN A 142 18.71 8.13 -9.00
C ASN A 142 17.52 7.18 -9.00
N LEU A 143 16.37 7.64 -8.53
CA LEU A 143 15.08 6.97 -8.61
C LEU A 143 14.69 6.66 -10.06
N ALA A 144 14.83 7.63 -10.98
CA ALA A 144 14.55 7.42 -12.40
C ALA A 144 15.42 6.33 -13.03
N ARG A 145 16.64 6.10 -12.53
CA ARG A 145 17.48 4.96 -12.96
C ARG A 145 17.03 3.65 -12.30
N LEU A 146 16.69 3.70 -11.01
CA LEU A 146 16.22 2.53 -10.26
C LEU A 146 14.95 1.94 -10.87
N ILE A 147 13.95 2.76 -11.19
CA ILE A 147 12.68 2.24 -11.77
C ILE A 147 12.86 1.57 -13.13
N ARG A 148 13.89 1.95 -13.90
CA ARG A 148 14.20 1.28 -15.18
C ARG A 148 14.82 -0.11 -14.98
N SER A 149 15.30 -0.42 -13.77
CA SER A 149 15.80 -1.75 -13.43
C SER A 149 14.69 -2.71 -13.00
N PHE A 150 13.47 -2.21 -12.78
CA PHE A 150 12.34 -3.05 -12.41
C PHE A 150 11.86 -3.85 -13.63
N PRO A 151 11.33 -5.07 -13.41
CA PRO A 151 10.81 -5.89 -14.50
C PRO A 151 9.58 -5.28 -15.19
N GLU A 152 8.87 -4.40 -14.50
CA GLU A 152 7.67 -3.74 -14.99
C GLU A 152 7.76 -2.23 -14.75
N ASN A 153 7.20 -1.44 -15.66
CA ASN A 153 7.15 0.02 -15.51
C ASN A 153 6.22 0.38 -14.35
N SER A 154 6.73 1.11 -13.36
CA SER A 154 5.97 1.58 -12.21
C SER A 154 5.82 3.10 -12.21
N GLN A 155 4.61 3.57 -11.90
CA GLN A 155 4.35 4.96 -11.56
C GLN A 155 4.88 5.22 -10.15
N VAL A 156 5.64 6.31 -9.98
CA VAL A 156 6.26 6.62 -8.70
C VAL A 156 5.42 7.61 -7.92
N VAL A 157 5.17 7.30 -6.65
CA VAL A 157 4.57 8.22 -5.67
C VAL A 157 5.63 8.50 -4.62
N TYR A 158 6.08 9.76 -4.54
CA TYR A 158 7.12 10.18 -3.62
C TYR A 158 6.50 10.87 -2.41
N LEU A 159 6.61 10.25 -1.23
CA LEU A 159 6.06 10.73 0.03
C LEU A 159 7.18 11.39 0.83
N THR A 160 7.17 12.72 0.91
CA THR A 160 8.18 13.55 1.57
C THR A 160 7.55 14.82 2.10
N ASP A 161 8.15 15.43 3.12
CA ASP A 161 7.81 16.78 3.59
C ASP A 161 8.41 17.90 2.72
N GLY A 162 9.20 17.53 1.71
CA GLY A 162 9.81 18.47 0.77
C GLY A 162 11.05 19.18 1.32
N GLU A 163 11.59 18.75 2.46
CA GLU A 163 12.82 19.34 2.98
C GLU A 163 14.02 18.99 2.09
N GLU A 164 14.77 20.01 1.64
CA GLU A 164 16.07 19.83 1.00
C GLU A 164 17.19 20.33 1.94
N ALA A 165 18.06 19.42 2.34
CA ALA A 165 19.24 19.66 3.16
C ALA A 165 20.53 19.19 2.43
N PRO A 166 21.47 20.11 2.10
CA PRO A 166 21.40 21.56 2.29
C PRO A 166 20.41 22.24 1.34
N LYS A 167 19.93 23.44 1.72
CA LYS A 167 19.00 24.22 0.89
C LYS A 167 19.57 24.48 -0.51
N LEU A 168 18.68 24.46 -1.50
CA LEU A 168 19.03 24.78 -2.88
C LEU A 168 19.56 26.21 -2.99
N HIS A 169 20.65 26.36 -3.73
CA HIS A 169 21.23 27.65 -4.10
C HIS A 169 21.21 27.81 -5.62
N ALA A 170 21.09 29.05 -6.10
CA ALA A 170 20.97 29.36 -7.53
C ALA A 170 22.15 28.87 -8.40
N PHE A 171 23.34 28.72 -7.83
CA PHE A 171 24.52 28.21 -8.53
C PHE A 171 24.66 26.68 -8.46
N ASN A 172 23.92 26.01 -7.58
CA ASN A 172 23.91 24.56 -7.49
C ASN A 172 22.96 24.05 -8.56
N THR A 173 23.40 23.98 -9.82
CA THR A 173 22.61 23.48 -10.95
C THR A 173 22.94 22.02 -11.24
N ARG A 174 22.01 21.29 -11.87
CA ARG A 174 22.24 19.92 -12.33
C ARG A 174 22.18 19.89 -13.84
N ASP A 175 23.20 19.30 -14.46
CA ASP A 175 23.16 19.02 -15.89
C ASP A 175 22.16 17.89 -16.17
N LEU A 176 21.16 18.19 -17.00
CA LEU A 176 20.08 17.30 -17.40
C LEU A 176 20.29 16.70 -18.79
N SER A 177 21.40 17.00 -19.45
CA SER A 177 21.72 16.50 -20.80
C SER A 177 21.64 14.97 -20.92
N GLN A 178 21.93 14.26 -19.83
CA GLN A 178 21.91 12.80 -19.76
C GLN A 178 20.55 12.22 -19.34
N PHE A 179 19.54 13.05 -19.03
CA PHE A 179 18.22 12.58 -18.63
C PHE A 179 17.40 12.18 -19.87
N GLN A 180 17.37 10.88 -20.15
CA GLN A 180 16.49 10.27 -21.16
C GLN A 180 15.15 9.92 -20.50
N GLY A 181 14.07 10.58 -20.93
CA GLY A 181 12.72 10.35 -20.38
C GLY A 181 11.72 11.52 -20.52
N GLY A 182 12.14 12.67 -21.09
CA GLY A 182 11.28 13.84 -21.27
C GLY A 182 10.59 13.97 -22.64
N ASN A 183 10.74 12.99 -23.54
CA ASN A 183 10.17 13.09 -24.90
C ASN A 183 8.84 12.34 -25.06
N ASP A 184 8.49 11.45 -24.13
CA ASP A 184 7.33 10.55 -24.20
C ASP A 184 6.44 10.64 -22.94
N TRP A 185 6.43 11.78 -22.25
CA TRP A 185 5.44 12.05 -21.19
C TRP A 185 4.14 12.60 -21.76
#